data_AF-A0A699ZAS8-F1
#
_entry.id   AF-A0A699ZAS8-F1
#
_cell.length_a   1.000
_cell.length_b   1.000
_cell.length_c   1.000
_cell.angle_alpha   90.00
_cell.angle_beta   90.00
_cell.angle_gamma   90.00
#
_symmetry.space_group_name_H-M   'P 1'
#
loop_
_entity.id
_entity.type
_entity.pdbx_description
1 polymer ?
#
loop_
_entity_poly.entity_id
_entity_poly.type
_entity_poly.pdbx_seq_one_letter_code
_entity_poly.pdbx_strand_id
1 'polypeptide(L)'
;MADGFFEMLASDLRLLADEAKRAEGIGYHLVSMFSSSDHPNIELLRPFINACQFKNGRLVSLALSSFQKFAANKGVNAIGRGEIISALSLSEKVKDETTALRALQTVLTLMQDPTYCDDE
;
A
#
# COMPACT_ATOMS: atom_id res chain seq x y z
N MET A 1 -6.78 15.14 -13.69
CA MET A 1 -6.12 14.96 -12.37
C MET A 1 -6.14 13.50 -11.92
N ALA A 2 -7.23 12.75 -12.18
CA ALA A 2 -7.31 11.32 -11.88
C ALA A 2 -6.32 10.45 -12.68
N ASP A 3 -6.08 10.76 -13.96
CA ASP A 3 -5.23 9.92 -14.83
C ASP A 3 -3.79 9.77 -14.33
N GLY A 4 -3.19 10.84 -13.80
CA GLY A 4 -1.83 10.79 -13.26
C GLY A 4 -1.71 9.95 -11.98
N PHE A 5 -2.77 9.84 -11.18
CA PHE A 5 -2.80 8.98 -10.01
C PHE A 5 -2.87 7.50 -10.41
N PHE A 6 -3.73 7.16 -11.37
CA PHE A 6 -3.84 5.78 -11.87
C PHE A 6 -2.57 5.32 -12.61
N GLU A 7 -1.91 6.20 -13.37
CA GLU A 7 -0.60 5.90 -13.98
C GLU A 7 0.49 5.65 -12.93
N MET A 8 0.52 6.46 -11.87
CA MET A 8 1.45 6.27 -10.75
C MET A 8 1.21 4.92 -10.06
N LEU A 9 -0.05 4.58 -9.78
CA LEU A 9 -0.42 3.29 -9.19
C LEU A 9 -0.03 2.12 -10.08
N ALA A 10 -0.29 2.21 -11.39
CA ALA A 10 0.09 1.18 -12.33
C ALA A 10 1.61 0.97 -12.35
N SER A 11 2.39 2.05 -12.23
CA SER A 11 3.85 1.96 -12.09
C SER A 11 4.25 1.27 -10.79
N ASP A 12 3.68 1.66 -9.66
CA ASP A 12 3.96 1.04 -8.36
C ASP A 12 3.60 -0.45 -8.34
N LEU A 13 2.50 -0.81 -9.00
CA LEU A 13 2.05 -2.19 -9.14
C LEU A 13 3.06 -3.06 -9.91
N ARG A 14 3.61 -2.53 -11.01
CA ARG A 14 4.65 -3.21 -11.80
C ARG A 14 5.90 -3.43 -10.98
N LEU A 15 6.35 -2.40 -10.24
CA LEU A 15 7.51 -2.51 -9.35
C LEU A 15 7.29 -3.54 -8.25
N LEU A 16 6.10 -3.56 -7.64
CA LEU A 16 5.74 -4.54 -6.63
C LEU A 16 5.74 -5.97 -7.19
N ALA A 17 5.18 -6.15 -8.39
CA ALA A 17 5.13 -7.45 -9.07
C ALA A 17 6.53 -7.96 -9.44
N ASP A 18 7.40 -7.09 -9.96
CA ASP A 18 8.78 -7.43 -10.30
C ASP A 18 9.58 -7.82 -9.06
N GLU A 19 9.43 -7.08 -7.96
CA GLU A 19 10.09 -7.41 -6.70
C GLU A 19 9.52 -8.71 -6.11
N ALA A 20 8.21 -8.95 -6.18
CA ALA A 20 7.59 -10.18 -5.69
C ALA A 20 8.05 -11.41 -6.48
N LYS A 21 8.25 -11.26 -7.79
CA LYS A 21 8.84 -12.30 -8.65
C LYS A 21 10.28 -12.62 -8.24
N ARG A 22 11.07 -11.60 -7.89
CA ARG A 22 12.45 -11.77 -7.40
C ARG A 22 12.53 -12.36 -5.99
N ALA A 23 11.59 -11.98 -5.12
CA ALA A 23 11.68 -12.26 -3.70
C ALA A 23 11.41 -13.72 -3.30
N GLU A 24 10.64 -14.51 -4.07
CA GLU A 24 10.42 -15.94 -3.78
C GLU A 24 9.58 -16.66 -4.88
N GLY A 25 9.53 -16.15 -6.12
CA GLY A 25 8.69 -16.74 -7.19
C GLY A 25 7.16 -16.58 -6.99
N ILE A 26 6.74 -15.85 -5.94
CA ILE A 26 5.34 -15.62 -5.52
C ILE A 26 4.62 -14.64 -6.46
N GLY A 27 5.32 -14.08 -7.45
CA GLY A 27 4.77 -13.17 -8.44
C GLY A 27 3.48 -13.69 -9.11
N TYR A 28 3.34 -15.00 -9.30
CA TYR A 28 2.12 -15.58 -9.89
C TYR A 28 0.86 -15.40 -9.01
N HIS A 29 0.98 -15.50 -7.68
CA HIS A 29 -0.16 -15.37 -6.76
C HIS A 29 -0.64 -13.92 -6.64
N LEU A 30 0.31 -12.97 -6.57
CA LEU A 30 0.00 -11.54 -6.58
C LEU A 30 -0.61 -11.15 -7.93
N VAL A 31 -0.04 -11.63 -9.04
CA VAL A 31 -0.53 -11.32 -10.40
C VAL A 31 -1.96 -11.84 -10.65
N SER A 32 -2.27 -13.08 -10.24
CA SER A 32 -3.62 -13.63 -10.38
C SER A 32 -4.66 -12.92 -9.52
N MET A 33 -4.25 -12.34 -8.38
CA MET A 33 -5.15 -11.61 -7.48
C MET A 33 -5.56 -10.23 -8.02
N PHE A 34 -4.85 -9.67 -9.00
CA PHE A 34 -5.26 -8.41 -9.65
C PHE A 34 -6.41 -8.57 -10.66
N SER A 35 -6.75 -9.79 -11.07
CA SER A 35 -7.67 -10.04 -12.18
C SER A 35 -9.13 -10.32 -11.75
N SER A 36 -9.40 -10.38 -10.45
CA SER A 36 -10.68 -10.82 -9.91
C SER A 36 -11.12 -9.89 -8.78
N SER A 37 -11.99 -8.89 -9.01
CA SER A 37 -13.12 -8.47 -8.12
C SER A 37 -13.77 -7.10 -8.52
N ASP A 38 -14.90 -6.76 -7.88
CA ASP A 38 -15.97 -5.77 -8.26
C ASP A 38 -16.07 -4.50 -7.35
N HIS A 39 -15.06 -4.17 -6.54
CA HIS A 39 -15.01 -3.01 -5.63
C HIS A 39 -13.71 -2.18 -5.80
N PRO A 40 -13.76 -1.03 -6.50
CA PRO A 40 -12.57 -0.42 -7.09
C PRO A 40 -11.52 0.06 -6.08
N ASN A 41 -11.90 0.68 -4.95
CA ASN A 41 -10.90 1.28 -4.05
C ASN A 41 -10.24 0.29 -3.07
N ILE A 42 -11.00 -0.71 -2.58
CA ILE A 42 -10.46 -1.74 -1.67
C ILE A 42 -9.56 -2.71 -2.46
N GLU A 43 -9.91 -2.98 -3.72
CA GLU A 43 -9.11 -3.86 -4.58
C GLU A 43 -7.79 -3.27 -5.01
N LEU A 44 -7.72 -1.95 -5.18
CA LEU A 44 -6.47 -1.28 -5.53
C LEU A 44 -5.44 -1.34 -4.39
N LEU A 45 -5.87 -1.44 -3.13
CA LEU A 45 -4.99 -1.54 -1.96
C LEU A 45 -4.53 -2.97 -1.64
N ARG A 46 -5.38 -3.95 -1.95
CA ARG A 46 -5.19 -5.37 -1.59
C ARG A 46 -3.81 -5.96 -1.94
N PRO A 47 -3.22 -5.67 -3.10
CA PRO A 47 -1.90 -6.22 -3.46
C PRO A 47 -0.78 -5.67 -2.58
N PHE A 48 -0.87 -4.38 -2.23
CA PHE A 48 0.08 -3.73 -1.34
C PHE A 48 -0.09 -4.23 0.11
N ILE A 49 -1.34 -4.46 0.56
CA ILE A 49 -1.62 -5.08 1.86
C ILE A 49 -1.00 -6.48 1.96
N ASN A 50 -1.18 -7.28 0.91
CA ASN A 50 -0.58 -8.61 0.85
C ASN A 50 0.95 -8.55 0.85
N ALA A 51 1.56 -7.58 0.16
CA ALA A 51 3.00 -7.37 0.20
C ALA A 51 3.54 -7.11 1.62
N CYS A 52 2.77 -6.45 2.49
CA CYS A 52 3.12 -6.25 3.90
C CYS A 52 3.14 -7.53 4.75
N GLN A 53 2.54 -8.63 4.27
CA GLN A 53 2.55 -9.91 4.98
C GLN A 53 3.90 -10.64 4.84
N PHE A 54 4.70 -10.28 3.84
CA PHE A 54 6.01 -10.87 3.60
C PHE A 54 7.09 -10.23 4.46
N LYS A 55 8.09 -11.02 4.87
CA LYS A 55 9.26 -10.54 5.63
C LYS A 55 10.36 -9.96 4.73
N ASN A 56 9.97 -9.31 3.63
CA ASN A 56 10.90 -8.70 2.69
C ASN A 56 10.78 -7.17 2.78
N GLY A 57 11.83 -6.50 3.29
CA GLY A 57 11.79 -5.05 3.51
C GLY A 57 11.59 -4.22 2.25
N ARG A 58 12.03 -4.71 1.08
CA ARG A 58 11.84 -3.99 -0.18
C ARG A 58 10.39 -4.06 -0.65
N LEU A 59 9.74 -5.23 -0.55
CA LEU A 59 8.30 -5.38 -0.83
C LEU A 59 7.46 -4.52 0.10
N VAL A 60 7.75 -4.57 1.39
CA VAL A 60 7.02 -3.80 2.40
C VAL A 60 7.23 -2.30 2.18
N SER A 61 8.45 -1.86 1.88
CA SER A 61 8.75 -0.46 1.57
C SER A 61 8.00 0.06 0.33
N LEU A 62 7.88 -0.77 -0.72
CA LEU A 62 7.10 -0.44 -1.92
C LEU A 62 5.59 -0.32 -1.60
N ALA A 63 5.06 -1.23 -0.78
CA ALA A 63 3.68 -1.19 -0.32
C ALA A 63 3.38 0.06 0.51
N LEU A 64 4.21 0.37 1.51
CA LEU A 64 4.07 1.55 2.36
C LEU A 64 4.13 2.85 1.54
N SER A 65 5.06 2.94 0.59
CA SER A 65 5.16 4.10 -0.31
C SER A 65 3.88 4.28 -1.15
N SER A 66 3.24 3.17 -1.56
CA SER A 66 1.98 3.20 -2.29
C SER A 66 0.83 3.64 -1.39
N PHE A 67 0.74 3.14 -0.15
CA PHE A 67 -0.25 3.60 0.83
C PHE A 67 -0.16 5.10 1.10
N GLN A 68 1.04 5.65 1.21
CA GLN A 68 1.25 7.08 1.36
C GLN A 68 0.65 7.85 0.18
N LYS A 69 0.87 7.39 -1.06
CA LYS A 69 0.31 8.00 -2.27
C LYS A 69 -1.21 7.91 -2.31
N PHE A 70 -1.77 6.75 -1.94
CA PHE A 70 -3.22 6.58 -1.79
C PHE A 70 -3.81 7.59 -0.81
N ALA A 71 -3.21 7.71 0.38
CA ALA A 71 -3.63 8.67 1.39
C ALA A 71 -3.54 10.12 0.89
N ALA A 72 -2.42 10.51 0.28
CA ALA A 72 -2.20 11.87 -0.22
C ALA A 72 -3.18 12.28 -1.34
N ASN A 73 -3.69 11.33 -2.12
CA ASN A 73 -4.60 11.60 -3.23
C ASN A 73 -6.09 11.44 -2.85
N LYS A 74 -6.42 11.32 -1.56
CA LYS A 74 -7.78 11.03 -1.08
C LYS A 74 -8.38 9.77 -1.73
N GLY A 75 -7.53 8.83 -2.14
CA GLY A 75 -7.91 7.59 -2.80
C GLY A 75 -8.40 6.51 -1.84
N VAL A 76 -8.56 6.83 -0.55
CA VAL A 76 -8.84 5.88 0.52
C VAL A 76 -10.07 6.33 1.30
N ASN A 77 -11.06 5.45 1.42
CA ASN A 77 -12.20 5.66 2.30
C ASN A 77 -11.88 5.21 3.74
N ALA A 78 -12.79 5.40 4.69
CA ALA A 78 -12.56 5.01 6.09
C ALA A 78 -12.15 3.54 6.27
N ILE A 79 -12.75 2.63 5.48
CA ILE A 79 -12.45 1.20 5.49
C ILE A 79 -11.00 0.95 5.03
N GLY A 80 -10.60 1.48 3.88
CA GLY A 80 -9.25 1.32 3.35
C GLY A 80 -8.18 1.93 4.26
N ARG A 81 -8.50 2.99 5.03
CA ARG A 81 -7.59 3.54 6.03
C ARG A 81 -7.36 2.56 7.18
N GLY A 82 -8.42 1.90 7.66
CA GLY A 82 -8.31 0.85 8.67
C GLY A 82 -7.44 -0.32 8.19
N GLU A 83 -7.51 -0.67 6.92
CA GLU A 83 -6.65 -1.69 6.32
C GLU A 83 -5.18 -1.24 6.22
N ILE A 84 -4.91 0.01 5.83
CA ILE A 84 -3.56 0.58 5.82
C ILE A 84 -2.95 0.59 7.22
N ILE A 85 -3.71 1.00 8.24
CA ILE A 85 -3.28 0.97 9.64
C ILE A 85 -2.95 -0.46 10.08
N SER A 86 -3.81 -1.42 9.73
CA SER A 86 -3.56 -2.83 10.02
C SER A 86 -2.29 -3.34 9.33
N ALA A 87 -2.05 -2.92 8.08
CA ALA A 87 -0.85 -3.26 7.32
C ALA A 87 0.43 -2.60 7.87
N LEU A 88 0.34 -1.39 8.43
CA LEU A 88 1.44 -0.71 9.12
C LEU A 88 1.92 -1.52 10.33
N SER A 89 1.01 -2.10 11.13
CA SER A 89 1.39 -3.00 12.23
C SER A 89 2.11 -4.27 11.77
N LEU A 90 1.84 -4.75 10.55
CA LEU A 90 2.58 -5.88 9.98
C LEU A 90 4.02 -5.48 9.61
N SER A 91 4.22 -4.23 9.18
CA SER A 91 5.54 -3.72 8.79
C SER A 91 6.54 -3.63 9.95
N GLU A 92 6.08 -3.48 11.19
CA GLU A 92 6.94 -3.47 12.40
C GLU A 92 7.73 -4.77 12.59
N LYS A 93 7.23 -5.87 12.02
CA LYS A 93 7.92 -7.17 12.08
C LYS A 93 9.18 -7.20 11.21
N VAL A 94 9.35 -6.22 10.32
CA VAL A 94 10.52 -6.06 9.47
C VAL A 94 11.45 -5.03 10.12
N LYS A 95 12.57 -5.53 10.66
CA LYS A 95 13.60 -4.72 11.34
C LYS A 95 14.52 -4.04 10.33
N ASP A 96 13.95 -3.14 9.52
CA ASP A 96 14.65 -2.38 8.48
C ASP A 96 14.34 -0.87 8.62
N GLU A 97 15.38 -0.04 8.62
CA GLU A 97 15.26 1.41 8.81
C GLU A 97 14.48 2.09 7.68
N THR A 98 14.63 1.60 6.45
CA THR A 98 13.90 2.14 5.29
C THR A 98 12.40 1.89 5.46
N THR A 99 12.03 0.67 5.84
CA THR A 99 10.66 0.28 6.13
C THR A 99 10.06 1.12 7.27
N ALA A 100 10.81 1.31 8.37
CA ALA A 100 10.37 2.14 9.49
C ALA A 100 10.13 3.61 9.08
N LEU A 101 11.02 4.19 8.28
CA LEU A 101 10.86 5.55 7.75
C LEU A 101 9.61 5.65 6.86
N ARG A 102 9.37 4.68 5.98
CA ARG A 102 8.18 4.65 5.11
C ARG A 102 6.89 4.49 5.91
N ALA A 103 6.91 3.69 6.97
CA ALA A 103 5.77 3.53 7.87
C ALA A 103 5.42 4.87 8.53
N LEU A 104 6.42 5.57 9.08
CA LEU A 104 6.24 6.88 9.70
C LEU A 104 5.68 7.92 8.71
N GLN A 105 6.23 7.99 7.49
CA GLN A 105 5.76 8.89 6.43
C GLN A 105 4.29 8.63 6.07
N THR A 106 3.89 7.35 6.00
CA THR A 106 2.52 6.94 5.72
C THR A 106 1.57 7.37 6.82
N VAL A 107 1.93 7.12 8.09
CA VAL A 107 1.13 7.54 9.26
C VAL A 107 0.95 9.06 9.30
N LEU A 108 2.03 9.82 9.14
CA LEU A 108 1.94 11.28 9.12
C LEU A 108 1.04 11.79 8.01
N THR A 109 1.11 11.19 6.83
CA THR A 109 0.23 11.55 5.71
C THR A 109 -1.24 11.28 6.02
N LEU A 110 -1.55 10.16 6.68
CA LEU A 110 -2.91 9.83 7.12
C LEU A 110 -3.43 10.80 8.19
N MET A 111 -2.58 11.23 9.13
CA MET A 111 -2.93 12.17 10.19
C MET A 111 -3.14 13.60 9.68
N GLN A 112 -2.48 13.95 8.59
CA GLN A 112 -2.52 15.29 8.01
C GLN A 112 -3.70 15.50 7.05
N ASP A 113 -4.54 14.49 6.79
CA ASP A 113 -5.71 14.64 5.95
C ASP A 113 -6.84 15.39 6.69
N PRO A 114 -7.15 16.65 6.31
CA PRO A 114 -8.15 17.46 7.01
C PRO A 114 -9.58 16.93 6.82
N THR A 115 -9.79 16.03 5.86
CA THR A 115 -11.10 15.42 5.58
C THR A 115 -11.60 14.55 6.74
N TYR A 116 -10.74 14.27 7.73
CA TYR A 116 -11.04 13.43 8.89
C TYR A 116 -10.75 14.12 10.22
N CYS A 117 -10.66 15.46 10.20
CA CYS A 117 -10.40 16.24 11.41
C CYS A 117 -11.66 16.48 12.28
N ASP A 118 -12.84 16.05 11.82
CA ASP A 118 -14.11 16.24 12.52
C ASP A 118 -14.82 14.89 12.71
N ASP A 119 -14.64 14.29 13.87
CA ASP A 119 -15.65 13.50 14.57
C ASP A 119 -15.50 13.89 16.06
N GLU A 120 -16.01 15.08 16.42
CA GLU A 120 -16.36 15.43 17.82
C GLU A 120 -17.61 14.67 18.25
#